data_AF-A0AAW5TLL0-F1
#
_entry.id   AF-A0AAW5TLL0-F1
#
_cell.length_a   1.000
_cell.length_b   1.000
_cell.length_c   1.000
_cell.angle_alpha   90.00
_cell.angle_beta   90.00
_cell.angle_gamma   90.00
#
_symmetry.space_group_name_H-M   'P 1'
#
loop_
_entity.id
_entity.type
_entity.pdbx_description
1 polymer ?
#
loop_
_entity_poly.entity_id
_entity_poly.type
_entity_poly.pdbx_seq_one_letter_code
_entity_poly.pdbx_strand_id
1 'polypeptide(L)'
;MEEKNQNSKLKVIGMIVLIFFAVGAIGWRFFGNHTEKPTSHEPKRAQTTKSSSSSHASKQKLSTSEALSEKVVNHFLKAYYTAKSNNSNAEDYKPLMTEDAYGVLQASIKLDGEKGQNGYIMNQELDDTSLYINSINQTVLCNVDYHYDIYKDKDDPKSKVVSDFTTHATLQVKYTKKAGKWLVQAMTPITMTDNVTGEKINE
;
A
#
# COMPACT_ATOMS: atom_id res chain seq x y z
N MET A 1 2.24 -54.43 -21.41
CA MET A 1 3.40 -53.57 -21.08
C MET A 1 3.01 -52.17 -21.51
N GLU A 2 2.49 -51.38 -20.56
CA GLU A 2 2.06 -50.00 -20.80
C GLU A 2 3.28 -49.07 -20.70
N GLU A 3 3.69 -48.47 -21.82
CA GLU A 3 4.53 -47.28 -21.79
C GLU A 3 3.67 -46.09 -21.37
N LYS A 4 3.80 -45.69 -20.11
CA LYS A 4 3.24 -44.43 -19.60
C LYS A 4 4.03 -43.26 -20.19
N ASN A 5 3.42 -42.63 -21.19
CA ASN A 5 3.61 -41.26 -21.64
C ASN A 5 3.85 -40.29 -20.45
N GLN A 6 5.12 -39.94 -20.20
CA GLN A 6 5.52 -38.94 -19.20
C GLN A 6 5.51 -37.51 -19.77
N ASN A 7 4.42 -37.07 -20.40
CA ASN A 7 4.27 -35.66 -20.81
C ASN A 7 3.03 -34.99 -20.21
N SER A 8 2.96 -34.93 -18.87
CA SER A 8 1.86 -34.20 -18.20
C SER A 8 2.25 -33.47 -16.90
N LYS A 9 3.49 -32.99 -16.75
CA LYS A 9 3.90 -32.19 -15.58
C LYS A 9 4.47 -30.81 -15.90
N LEU A 10 4.07 -30.22 -17.03
CA LEU A 10 4.48 -28.87 -17.42
C LEU A 10 3.29 -28.02 -17.87
N LYS A 11 2.24 -27.93 -17.06
CA LYS A 11 1.09 -27.04 -17.30
C LYS A 11 0.45 -26.50 -16.01
N VAL A 12 1.23 -25.98 -15.05
CA VAL A 12 0.77 -24.98 -14.06
C VAL A 12 1.99 -24.23 -13.50
N ILE A 13 2.64 -23.36 -14.28
CA ILE A 13 3.71 -22.46 -13.79
C ILE A 13 3.27 -20.98 -13.80
N GLY A 14 2.04 -20.70 -14.21
CA GLY A 14 1.49 -19.34 -14.23
C GLY A 14 0.06 -19.31 -13.69
N MET A 15 -0.15 -19.69 -12.43
CA MET A 15 -1.45 -19.56 -11.78
C MET A 15 -1.32 -18.76 -10.49
N ILE A 16 -1.55 -17.44 -10.65
CA ILE A 16 -2.26 -16.53 -9.74
C ILE A 16 -1.93 -16.73 -8.26
N VAL A 17 -1.19 -15.78 -7.68
CA VAL A 17 -1.30 -15.52 -6.24
C VAL A 17 -1.71 -14.08 -6.00
N LEU A 18 -2.94 -13.79 -6.42
CA LEU A 18 -3.78 -12.78 -5.80
C LEU A 18 -4.27 -13.37 -4.47
N ILE A 19 -3.62 -13.06 -3.36
CA ILE A 19 -4.26 -13.24 -2.06
C ILE A 19 -5.10 -12.01 -1.77
N PHE A 20 -6.33 -12.05 -2.28
CA PHE A 20 -7.46 -11.44 -1.60
C PHE A 20 -7.79 -12.31 -0.38
N PHE A 21 -8.11 -11.72 0.76
CA PHE A 21 -9.49 -11.73 1.27
C PHE A 21 -9.61 -10.85 2.51
N ALA A 22 -10.67 -10.04 2.47
CA ALA A 22 -11.14 -9.14 3.49
C ALA A 22 -11.18 -9.77 4.89
N VAL A 23 -10.51 -9.14 5.87
CA VAL A 23 -10.93 -9.26 7.26
C VAL A 23 -11.99 -8.20 7.53
N GLY A 24 -13.21 -8.47 7.05
CA GLY A 24 -14.40 -7.93 7.68
C GLY A 24 -14.62 -8.63 9.01
N ALA A 25 -13.97 -8.15 10.08
CA ALA A 25 -14.29 -8.55 11.47
C ALA A 25 -13.62 -7.70 12.58
N ILE A 26 -13.16 -6.48 12.33
CA ILE A 26 -12.69 -5.59 13.43
C ILE A 26 -13.22 -4.18 13.22
N GLY A 27 -14.52 -4.00 13.46
CA GLY A 27 -15.18 -2.72 13.24
C GLY A 27 -16.47 -2.57 14.02
N TRP A 28 -16.50 -2.91 15.31
CA TRP A 28 -17.66 -2.61 16.16
C TRP A 28 -17.32 -2.18 17.59
N ARG A 29 -16.26 -1.38 17.82
CA ARG A 29 -16.02 -0.71 19.12
C ARG A 29 -15.23 0.60 19.05
N PHE A 30 -15.37 1.42 18.00
CA PHE A 30 -14.76 2.77 17.97
C PHE A 30 -15.68 3.88 17.40
N PHE A 31 -16.99 3.78 17.60
CA PHE A 31 -17.90 4.93 17.47
C PHE A 31 -18.53 5.24 18.83
N GLY A 32 -17.87 6.12 19.58
CA GLY A 32 -18.40 6.80 20.76
C GLY A 32 -18.57 8.28 20.43
N ASN A 33 -19.81 8.74 20.59
CA ASN A 33 -20.39 10.03 20.22
C ASN A 33 -19.55 11.27 20.52
N HIS A 34 -19.41 12.15 19.51
CA HIS A 34 -19.63 13.58 19.70
C HIS A 34 -20.47 14.11 18.54
N THR A 35 -21.72 14.39 18.86
CA THR A 35 -22.67 15.20 18.11
C THR A 35 -22.16 16.63 18.05
N GLU A 36 -21.99 17.19 16.86
CA GLU A 36 -22.10 18.64 16.62
C GLU A 36 -22.30 18.92 15.12
N LYS A 37 -23.40 19.60 14.82
CA LYS A 37 -23.72 20.39 13.61
C LYS A 37 -24.53 21.59 14.13
N PRO A 38 -24.68 22.71 13.40
CA PRO A 38 -24.06 23.12 12.13
C PRO A 38 -23.54 24.58 12.13
N THR A 39 -22.62 24.95 11.23
CA THR A 39 -22.54 26.35 10.79
C THR A 39 -22.19 26.45 9.30
N SER A 40 -23.13 26.97 8.52
CA SER A 40 -22.99 27.36 7.12
C SER A 40 -22.08 28.58 6.98
N HIS A 41 -21.05 28.51 6.13
CA HIS A 41 -20.52 29.67 5.43
C HIS A 41 -19.98 29.24 4.05
N GLU A 42 -20.69 29.63 3.00
CA GLU A 42 -20.06 29.93 1.70
C GLU A 42 -19.39 31.31 1.84
N PRO A 43 -18.22 31.56 1.21
CA PRO A 43 -18.27 32.06 -0.17
C PRO A 43 -17.09 31.67 -1.09
N LYS A 44 -17.42 31.72 -2.38
CA LYS A 44 -16.61 32.21 -3.53
C LYS A 44 -15.49 31.36 -4.15
N ARG A 45 -15.88 30.81 -5.29
CA ARG A 45 -15.10 30.59 -6.52
C ARG A 45 -14.25 31.81 -6.93
N ALA A 46 -12.96 31.57 -7.16
CA ALA A 46 -12.11 32.33 -8.09
C ALA A 46 -11.09 31.38 -8.74
N GLN A 47 -10.61 31.76 -9.92
CA GLN A 47 -10.41 30.89 -11.07
C GLN A 47 -8.93 30.91 -11.54
N THR A 48 -8.44 29.76 -12.00
CA THR A 48 -7.46 29.53 -13.11
C THR A 48 -6.00 30.03 -13.08
N THR A 49 -5.10 29.03 -13.23
CA THR A 49 -3.94 28.89 -14.15
C THR A 49 -2.69 29.77 -14.00
N LYS A 50 -1.53 29.14 -13.79
CA LYS A 50 -0.52 28.89 -14.85
C LYS A 50 0.65 28.02 -14.36
N SER A 51 1.01 27.07 -15.22
CA SER A 51 2.19 26.22 -15.17
C SER A 51 3.48 27.02 -15.32
N SER A 52 4.48 26.70 -14.50
CA SER A 52 5.89 26.86 -14.90
C SER A 52 6.76 25.91 -14.09
N SER A 53 7.30 24.92 -14.79
CA SER A 53 8.40 24.06 -14.37
C SER A 53 9.64 24.88 -13.98
N SER A 54 10.18 24.65 -12.79
CA SER A 54 11.61 24.82 -12.56
C SER A 54 12.05 23.96 -11.37
N SER A 55 12.85 22.96 -11.70
CA SER A 55 13.70 22.20 -10.80
C SER A 55 14.60 23.13 -9.98
N HIS A 56 14.41 23.18 -8.67
CA HIS A 56 15.48 23.53 -7.74
C HIS A 56 15.36 22.68 -6.48
N ALA A 57 16.33 21.78 -6.33
CA ALA A 57 16.59 21.04 -5.10
C ALA A 57 17.00 22.03 -4.01
N SER A 58 16.03 22.55 -3.26
CA SER A 58 16.30 23.22 -1.99
C SER A 58 16.34 22.17 -0.88
N LYS A 59 17.48 22.07 -0.20
CA LYS A 59 17.60 21.44 1.12
C LYS A 59 16.64 22.15 2.08
N GLN A 60 15.38 21.72 2.12
CA GLN A 60 14.47 22.09 3.20
C GLN A 60 14.91 21.34 4.45
N LYS A 61 15.65 22.07 5.29
CA LYS A 61 15.67 21.92 6.74
C LYS A 61 14.26 21.51 7.18
N LEU A 62 14.14 20.38 7.87
CA LEU A 62 12.89 19.75 8.27
C LEU A 62 12.14 20.65 9.26
N SER A 63 11.55 21.73 8.76
CA SER A 63 10.63 22.60 9.49
C SER A 63 9.29 21.89 9.54
N THR A 64 8.84 21.62 10.76
CA THR A 64 7.50 21.20 11.15
C THR A 64 6.42 21.87 10.29
N SER A 65 5.93 21.20 9.25
CA SER A 65 4.60 21.53 8.74
C SER A 65 3.59 21.02 9.75
N GLU A 66 2.64 21.86 10.13
CA GLU A 66 1.53 21.42 10.99
C GLU A 66 0.71 20.33 10.32
N ALA A 67 0.56 20.43 9.00
CA ALA A 67 -0.18 19.52 8.13
C ALA A 67 0.65 18.30 7.68
N LEU A 68 -0.05 17.19 7.43
CA LEU A 68 0.47 16.00 6.77
C LEU A 68 0.87 16.36 5.33
N SER A 69 2.08 15.98 4.92
CA SER A 69 2.64 16.30 3.60
C SER A 69 2.97 15.05 2.81
N GLU A 70 3.01 15.17 1.48
CA GLU A 70 3.43 14.10 0.58
C GLU A 70 4.82 13.56 0.93
N LYS A 71 5.75 14.42 1.36
CA LYS A 71 7.08 14.00 1.79
C LYS A 71 7.04 13.00 2.95
N VAL A 72 6.14 13.20 3.92
CA VAL A 72 5.95 12.28 5.05
C VAL A 72 5.40 10.94 4.55
N VAL A 73 4.42 10.99 3.66
CA VAL A 73 3.78 9.79 3.10
C VAL A 73 4.77 9.00 2.25
N ASN A 74 5.48 9.64 1.33
CA ASN A 74 6.46 9.00 0.45
C ASN A 74 7.65 8.43 1.22
N HIS A 75 8.05 9.06 2.32
CA HIS A 75 9.08 8.48 3.19
C HIS A 75 8.63 7.13 3.78
N PHE A 76 7.38 7.06 4.25
CA PHE A 76 6.80 5.80 4.72
C PHE A 76 6.63 4.78 3.60
N LEU A 77 6.04 5.16 2.46
CA LEU A 77 5.82 4.25 1.34
C LEU A 77 7.13 3.67 0.81
N LYS A 78 8.18 4.49 0.69
CA LYS A 78 9.51 4.00 0.31
C LYS A 78 10.07 2.99 1.31
N ALA A 79 10.00 3.31 2.61
CA ALA A 79 10.45 2.39 3.65
C ALA A 79 9.65 1.08 3.65
N TYR A 80 8.35 1.12 3.35
CA TYR A 80 7.46 -0.05 3.36
C TYR A 80 7.53 -0.89 2.09
N TYR A 81 7.70 -0.27 0.91
CA TYR A 81 7.70 -0.96 -0.38
C TYR A 81 9.09 -1.31 -0.93
N THR A 82 10.19 -0.90 -0.28
CA THR A 82 11.54 -1.28 -0.70
C THR A 82 12.12 -2.33 0.25
N ALA A 83 12.32 -3.56 -0.22
CA ALA A 83 12.78 -4.68 0.58
C ALA A 83 13.60 -5.69 -0.23
N LYS A 84 14.72 -6.19 0.32
CA LYS A 84 15.56 -7.20 -0.35
C LYS A 84 14.91 -8.59 -0.36
N SER A 85 14.22 -8.91 0.73
CA SER A 85 13.45 -10.12 0.93
C SER A 85 12.23 -9.83 1.81
N ASN A 86 11.31 -10.78 1.92
CA ASN A 86 10.13 -10.67 2.78
C ASN A 86 10.46 -10.08 4.16
N ASN A 87 9.85 -8.94 4.48
CA ASN A 87 9.96 -8.25 5.76
C ASN A 87 11.38 -7.80 6.17
N SER A 88 12.34 -7.76 5.23
CA SER A 88 13.73 -7.32 5.51
C SER A 88 13.86 -5.84 5.83
N ASN A 89 12.86 -5.04 5.47
CA ASN A 89 12.75 -3.60 5.69
C ASN A 89 12.00 -3.22 6.98
N ALA A 90 11.72 -4.19 7.88
CA ALA A 90 10.97 -3.95 9.10
C ALA A 90 11.53 -2.80 9.95
N GLU A 91 12.85 -2.71 10.09
CA GLU A 91 13.50 -1.65 10.87
C GLU A 91 13.38 -0.27 10.23
N ASP A 92 13.13 -0.18 8.92
CA ASP A 92 13.00 1.09 8.19
C ASP A 92 11.61 1.71 8.39
N TYR A 93 10.55 0.91 8.31
CA TYR A 93 9.18 1.43 8.44
C TYR A 93 8.67 1.44 9.88
N LYS A 94 9.16 0.56 10.77
CA LYS A 94 8.76 0.51 12.20
C LYS A 94 8.79 1.86 12.91
N PRO A 95 9.86 2.70 12.81
CA PRO A 95 9.88 4.01 13.47
C PRO A 95 8.88 5.04 12.89
N LEU A 96 8.24 4.72 11.76
CA LEU A 96 7.27 5.58 11.08
C LEU A 96 5.82 5.20 11.41
N MET A 97 5.61 4.17 12.24
CA MET A 97 4.31 3.66 12.63
C MET A 97 4.07 3.85 14.13
N THR A 98 2.80 3.81 14.55
CA THR A 98 2.48 3.55 15.95
C THR A 98 2.75 2.09 16.29
N GLU A 99 3.01 1.79 17.56
CA GLU A 99 3.24 0.43 18.05
C GLU A 99 2.09 -0.52 17.67
N ASP A 100 0.84 -0.09 17.88
CA ASP A 100 -0.35 -0.87 17.50
C ASP A 100 -0.39 -1.18 16.00
N ALA A 101 -0.09 -0.19 15.15
CA ALA A 101 -0.13 -0.35 13.70
C ALA A 101 0.95 -1.32 13.22
N TYR A 102 2.14 -1.23 13.81
CA TYR A 102 3.23 -2.17 13.56
C TYR A 102 2.86 -3.59 14.01
N GLY A 103 2.25 -3.74 15.19
CA GLY A 103 1.79 -5.04 15.69
C GLY A 103 0.76 -5.72 14.78
N VAL A 104 -0.24 -4.96 14.31
CA VAL A 104 -1.24 -5.44 13.35
C VAL A 104 -0.58 -5.85 12.02
N LEU A 105 0.33 -5.04 11.50
CA LEU A 105 1.06 -5.35 10.27
C LEU A 105 1.87 -6.64 10.42
N GLN A 106 2.63 -6.81 11.50
CA GLN A 106 3.43 -8.03 11.69
C GLN A 106 2.57 -9.28 11.86
N ALA A 107 1.41 -9.17 12.51
CA ALA A 107 0.44 -10.26 12.58
C ALA A 107 -0.08 -10.66 11.19
N SER A 108 -0.38 -9.68 10.32
CA SER A 108 -0.82 -9.94 8.94
C SER A 108 0.27 -10.61 8.10
N ILE A 109 1.51 -10.10 8.15
CA ILE A 109 2.66 -10.68 7.43
C ILE A 109 2.90 -12.13 7.85
N LYS A 110 2.83 -12.41 9.17
CA LYS A 110 2.98 -13.77 9.69
C LYS A 110 1.89 -14.70 9.15
N LEU A 111 0.63 -14.26 9.18
CA LEU A 111 -0.50 -15.03 8.67
C LEU A 111 -0.37 -15.33 7.16
N ASP A 112 0.12 -14.37 6.38
CA ASP A 112 0.32 -14.54 4.94
C ASP A 112 1.50 -15.48 4.63
N GLY A 113 2.57 -15.43 5.43
CA GLY A 113 3.70 -16.35 5.34
C GLY A 113 3.33 -17.81 5.65
N GLU A 114 2.45 -18.04 6.63
CA GLU A 114 1.95 -19.37 7.00
C GLU A 114 1.09 -20.02 5.90
N LYS A 115 0.51 -19.22 4.99
CA LYS A 115 -0.40 -19.69 3.93
C LYS A 115 0.29 -20.15 2.65
N GLY A 116 1.62 -20.15 2.61
CA GLY A 116 2.41 -20.78 1.55
C GLY A 116 2.33 -20.05 0.21
N GLN A 117 3.19 -19.05 0.02
CA GLN A 117 3.44 -18.46 -1.30
C GLN A 117 4.28 -19.45 -2.13
N ASN A 118 3.87 -19.76 -3.37
CA ASN A 118 4.57 -20.69 -4.28
C ASN A 118 5.91 -20.13 -4.85
N GLY A 119 6.56 -19.25 -4.09
CA GLY A 119 7.81 -18.57 -4.42
C GLY A 119 8.15 -17.49 -3.39
N TYR A 120 9.42 -17.08 -3.38
CA TYR A 120 9.94 -16.03 -2.52
C TYR A 120 9.99 -14.71 -3.28
N ILE A 121 9.29 -13.70 -2.77
CA ILE A 121 9.37 -12.33 -3.27
C ILE A 121 10.67 -11.71 -2.76
N MET A 122 11.47 -11.19 -3.68
CA MET A 122 12.78 -10.60 -3.42
C MET A 122 12.95 -9.32 -4.24
N ASN A 123 13.88 -8.47 -3.83
CA ASN A 123 14.24 -7.23 -4.54
C ASN A 123 13.02 -6.37 -4.88
N GLN A 124 12.12 -6.20 -3.91
CA GLN A 124 10.97 -5.32 -4.07
C GLN A 124 11.44 -3.87 -4.02
N GLU A 125 11.01 -3.05 -4.99
CA GLU A 125 11.34 -1.63 -5.04
C GLU A 125 10.11 -0.80 -5.44
N LEU A 126 10.02 0.39 -4.84
CA LEU A 126 8.96 1.36 -5.12
C LEU A 126 9.29 2.11 -6.42
N ASP A 127 8.35 2.13 -7.37
CA ASP A 127 8.50 2.82 -8.64
C ASP A 127 7.88 4.22 -8.60
N ASP A 128 6.56 4.29 -8.43
CA ASP A 128 5.79 5.53 -8.45
C ASP A 128 4.65 5.53 -7.42
N THR A 129 4.18 6.73 -7.09
CA THR A 129 3.11 6.96 -6.13
C THR A 129 2.19 8.08 -6.58
N SER A 130 0.89 7.84 -6.51
CA SER A 130 -0.14 8.88 -6.62
C SER A 130 -0.89 9.01 -5.29
N LEU A 131 -0.93 10.22 -4.72
CA LEU A 131 -1.44 10.46 -3.38
C LEU A 131 -2.66 11.39 -3.39
N TYR A 132 -3.68 11.05 -2.60
CA TYR A 132 -4.80 11.92 -2.29
C TYR A 132 -4.85 12.13 -0.78
N ILE A 133 -4.42 13.30 -0.32
CA ILE A 133 -4.32 13.62 1.11
C ILE A 133 -5.58 14.36 1.56
N ASN A 134 -6.30 13.78 2.50
CA ASN A 134 -7.32 14.49 3.26
C ASN A 134 -6.74 14.99 4.58
N SER A 135 -6.47 16.29 4.64
CA SER A 135 -5.83 16.93 5.79
C SER A 135 -6.73 17.02 7.03
N ILE A 136 -8.06 16.93 6.88
CA ILE A 136 -9.02 17.07 7.99
C ILE A 136 -8.98 15.81 8.87
N ASN A 137 -9.11 14.64 8.24
CA ASN A 137 -9.14 13.34 8.89
C ASN A 137 -7.79 12.61 8.83
N GLN A 138 -6.74 13.29 8.35
CA GLN A 138 -5.35 12.82 8.32
C GLN A 138 -5.22 11.45 7.63
N THR A 139 -6.01 11.26 6.58
CA THR A 139 -6.10 10.02 5.83
C THR A 139 -5.61 10.25 4.41
N VAL A 140 -4.86 9.29 3.88
CA VAL A 140 -4.28 9.36 2.54
C VAL A 140 -4.72 8.12 1.77
N LEU A 141 -5.26 8.33 0.57
CA LEU A 141 -5.39 7.28 -0.42
C LEU A 141 -4.11 7.26 -1.26
N CYS A 142 -3.43 6.13 -1.27
CA CYS A 142 -2.18 5.94 -1.99
C CYS A 142 -2.42 4.91 -3.09
N ASN A 143 -2.12 5.27 -4.34
CA ASN A 143 -1.89 4.31 -5.41
C ASN A 143 -0.39 4.16 -5.57
N VAL A 144 0.09 2.92 -5.56
CA VAL A 144 1.50 2.58 -5.49
C VAL A 144 1.84 1.59 -6.58
N ASP A 145 2.85 1.94 -7.36
CA ASP A 145 3.43 1.08 -8.38
C ASP A 145 4.77 0.58 -7.85
N TYR A 146 4.98 -0.73 -7.95
CA TYR A 146 6.20 -1.37 -7.46
C TYR A 146 6.48 -2.64 -8.24
N HIS A 147 7.73 -3.05 -8.26
CA HIS A 147 8.17 -4.28 -8.89
C HIS A 147 8.91 -5.17 -7.91
N TYR A 148 9.03 -6.46 -8.27
CA TYR A 148 9.80 -7.44 -7.51
C TYR A 148 10.20 -8.63 -8.38
N ASP A 149 11.14 -9.43 -7.86
CA ASP A 149 11.52 -10.73 -8.42
C ASP A 149 10.83 -11.87 -7.67
N ILE A 150 10.61 -13.00 -8.35
CA ILE A 150 10.12 -14.25 -7.74
C ILE A 150 11.20 -15.32 -7.89
N TYR A 151 11.54 -15.95 -6.76
CA TYR A 151 12.49 -17.07 -6.67
C TYR A 151 11.80 -18.34 -6.20
N LYS A 152 12.25 -19.51 -6.68
CA LYS A 152 11.81 -20.81 -6.13
C LYS A 152 12.48 -21.14 -4.80
N ASP A 153 13.70 -20.67 -4.61
CA ASP A 153 14.52 -20.85 -3.40
C ASP A 153 15.20 -19.51 -3.06
N LYS A 154 14.96 -18.99 -1.86
CA LYS A 154 15.51 -17.71 -1.40
C LYS A 154 17.05 -17.68 -1.33
N ASP A 155 17.69 -18.84 -1.18
CA ASP A 155 19.14 -18.94 -0.97
C ASP A 155 19.90 -19.31 -2.27
N ASP A 156 19.18 -19.63 -3.36
CA ASP A 156 19.76 -19.91 -4.67
C ASP A 156 19.44 -18.79 -5.69
N PRO A 157 20.41 -17.93 -6.05
CA PRO A 157 20.24 -16.90 -7.07
C PRO A 157 19.81 -17.43 -8.44
N LYS A 158 20.10 -18.69 -8.76
CA LYS A 158 19.71 -19.32 -10.03
C LYS A 158 18.25 -19.80 -10.04
N SER A 159 17.59 -19.78 -8.89
CA SER A 159 16.20 -20.20 -8.75
C SER A 159 15.18 -19.12 -9.14
N LYS A 160 15.66 -17.93 -9.60
CA LYS A 160 14.80 -16.85 -10.13
C LYS A 160 13.92 -17.39 -11.25
N VAL A 161 12.61 -17.20 -11.11
CA VAL A 161 11.60 -17.62 -12.09
C VAL A 161 10.91 -16.46 -12.78
N VAL A 162 10.79 -15.32 -12.10
CA VAL A 162 10.26 -14.07 -12.67
C VAL A 162 11.19 -12.95 -12.26
N SER A 163 11.51 -12.05 -13.19
CA SER A 163 12.27 -10.84 -12.91
C SER A 163 11.40 -9.63 -13.18
N ASP A 164 11.55 -8.59 -12.35
CA ASP A 164 10.95 -7.27 -12.58
C ASP A 164 9.44 -7.33 -12.84
N PHE A 165 8.72 -8.09 -12.00
CA PHE A 165 7.27 -8.19 -12.08
C PHE A 165 6.64 -6.92 -11.51
N THR A 166 6.15 -6.04 -12.39
CA THR A 166 5.43 -4.81 -11.99
C THR A 166 4.01 -5.13 -11.55
N THR A 167 3.58 -4.49 -10.47
CA THR A 167 2.22 -4.58 -9.94
C THR A 167 1.78 -3.25 -9.32
N HIS A 168 0.49 -3.17 -9.01
CA HIS A 168 -0.16 -2.00 -8.45
C HIS A 168 -0.86 -2.34 -7.14
N ALA A 169 -0.84 -1.41 -6.19
CA ALA A 169 -1.62 -1.50 -4.95
C ALA A 169 -2.31 -0.17 -4.63
N THR A 170 -3.53 -0.26 -4.10
CA THR A 170 -4.24 0.87 -3.51
C THR A 170 -4.35 0.67 -2.00
N LEU A 171 -3.92 1.67 -1.24
CA LEU A 171 -3.93 1.67 0.22
C LEU A 171 -4.64 2.91 0.75
N GLN A 172 -5.42 2.75 1.81
CA GLN A 172 -5.75 3.86 2.70
C GLN A 172 -4.81 3.84 3.90
N VAL A 173 -4.10 4.96 4.13
CA VAL A 173 -3.19 5.13 5.25
C VAL A 173 -3.71 6.25 6.15
N LYS A 174 -3.99 5.93 7.41
CA LYS A 174 -4.37 6.90 8.45
C LYS A 174 -3.14 7.30 9.25
N TYR A 175 -2.94 8.59 9.43
CA TYR A 175 -1.87 9.15 10.23
C TYR A 175 -2.37 9.72 11.55
N THR A 176 -1.48 9.78 12.53
CA THR A 176 -1.65 10.51 13.78
C THR A 176 -0.39 11.33 14.07
N LYS A 177 -0.54 12.42 14.81
CA LYS A 177 0.58 13.26 15.23
C LYS A 177 0.87 13.02 16.72
N LYS A 178 2.02 12.43 17.04
CA LYS A 178 2.48 12.19 18.42
C LYS A 178 3.84 12.84 18.63
N ALA A 179 3.98 13.64 19.69
CA ALA A 179 5.22 14.35 20.02
C ALA A 179 5.84 15.09 18.82
N GLY A 180 5.00 15.77 18.02
CA GLY A 180 5.42 16.53 16.84
C GLY A 180 5.76 15.69 15.60
N LYS A 181 5.70 14.36 15.68
CA LYS A 181 5.98 13.43 14.57
C LYS A 181 4.68 12.87 13.99
N TRP A 182 4.64 12.77 12.67
CA TRP A 182 3.59 12.04 11.96
C TRP A 182 3.92 10.55 11.95
N LEU A 183 2.98 9.72 12.41
CA LEU A 183 3.10 8.27 12.46
C LEU A 183 1.89 7.63 11.80
N VAL A 184 2.11 6.52 11.10
CA VAL A 184 1.04 5.68 10.57
C VAL A 184 0.31 5.02 11.72
N GLN A 185 -0.99 5.28 11.82
CA GLN A 185 -1.89 4.71 12.83
C GLN A 185 -2.65 3.50 12.31
N ALA A 186 -2.97 3.46 11.02
CA ALA A 186 -3.62 2.33 10.38
C ALA A 186 -3.31 2.30 8.88
N MET A 187 -3.30 1.09 8.32
CA MET A 187 -3.15 0.86 6.89
C MET A 187 -4.17 -0.18 6.46
N THR A 188 -4.87 0.09 5.36
CA THR A 188 -5.95 -0.78 4.86
C THR A 188 -5.82 -0.92 3.34
N PRO A 189 -5.61 -2.13 2.81
CA PRO A 189 -5.69 -2.38 1.38
C PRO A 189 -7.10 -2.09 0.87
N ILE A 190 -7.19 -1.40 -0.26
CA ILE A 190 -8.45 -1.16 -0.96
C ILE A 190 -8.46 -2.04 -2.20
N THR A 191 -9.50 -2.86 -2.32
CA THR A 191 -9.82 -3.55 -3.57
C THR A 191 -10.84 -2.72 -4.33
N MET A 192 -10.44 -2.21 -5.49
CA MET A 192 -11.37 -1.61 -6.43
C MET A 192 -12.01 -2.74 -7.25
N THR A 193 -13.34 -2.77 -7.29
CA THR A 193 -14.09 -3.66 -8.17
C THR A 193 -14.88 -2.80 -9.14
N ASP A 194 -14.61 -2.95 -10.43
CA ASP A 194 -15.34 -2.26 -11.49
C ASP A 194 -16.70 -2.93 -11.69
N ASN A 195 -17.62 -2.70 -10.76
CA ASN A 195 -19.01 -3.03 -10.98
C ASN A 195 -19.65 -1.87 -11.76
N VAL A 196 -19.63 -1.97 -13.09
CA VAL A 196 -20.45 -1.10 -13.94
C VAL A 196 -21.91 -1.54 -13.77
N THR A 197 -22.59 -1.04 -12.73
CA THR A 197 -24.06 -1.08 -12.65
C THR A 197 -24.64 0.02 -13.53
N GLY A 198 -24.49 -0.19 -14.84
CA GLY A 198 -25.17 0.55 -15.89
C GLY A 198 -26.07 -0.39 -16.66
N GLU A 199 -27.03 -1.04 -15.98
CA GLU A 199 -28.12 -1.68 -16.69
C GLU A 199 -28.93 -0.56 -17.33
N LYS A 200 -28.81 -0.45 -18.66
CA LYS A 200 -29.70 0.38 -19.45
C LYS A 200 -31.12 -0.14 -19.23
N ILE A 201 -31.94 0.65 -18.57
CA ILE A 201 -33.40 0.56 -18.71
C ILE A 201 -33.74 0.95 -20.15
N ASN A 202 -33.64 -0.03 -21.06
CA ASN A 202 -34.17 0.12 -22.41
C ASN A 202 -35.68 -0.12 -22.35
N GLU A 203 -36.39 1.00 -22.48
CA GLU A 203 -37.67 1.26 -23.19
C GLU A 203 -38.88 0.34 -22.95
#